data_AF-A0A2V5L3E3-F1
#
_entry.id   AF-A0A2V5L3E3-F1
#
_cell.length_a   1.000
_cell.length_b   1.000
_cell.length_c   1.000
_cell.angle_alpha   90.00
_cell.angle_beta   90.00
_cell.angle_gamma   90.00
#
_symmetry.space_group_name_H-M   'P 1'
#
loop_
_entity.id
_entity.type
_entity.pdbx_description
1 polymer ?
#
loop_
_entity_poly.entity_id
_entity_poly.type
_entity_poly.pdbx_seq_one_letter_code
_entity_poly.pdbx_strand_id
1 'polypeptide(L)' 'MKLGAMWGITLLAAAVFLWDWPRWSRMPPKQRAAFAAMTALGWGLGVWLAFDPKLPGPTQLIDSIFAALGKTLE' A
#
# COMPACT_ATOMS: atom_id res chain seq x y z
N MET A 1 -7.53 -4.43 19.67
CA MET A 1 -7.90 -4.87 18.31
C MET A 1 -6.96 -4.33 17.23
N LYS A 2 -6.72 -3.01 17.14
CA LYS A 2 -5.86 -2.39 16.11
C LYS A 2 -4.41 -2.91 16.07
N LEU A 3 -3.80 -3.11 17.24
CA LEU A 3 -2.44 -3.68 17.35
C LEU A 3 -2.34 -5.10 16.78
N GLY A 4 -3.35 -5.96 17.00
CA GLY A 4 -3.37 -7.32 16.45
C GLY A 4 -3.45 -7.34 14.92
N ALA A 5 -4.23 -6.44 14.34
CA ALA A 5 -4.28 -6.25 12.88
C ALA A 5 -2.93 -5.77 12.34
N MET A 6 -2.27 -4.81 13.00
CA MET A 6 -0.95 -4.33 12.59
C MET A 6 0.12 -5.44 12.62
N TRP A 7 0.15 -6.25 13.68
CA TRP A 7 1.04 -7.40 13.78
C TRP A 7 0.74 -8.44 12.70
N GLY A 8 -0.54 -8.76 12.47
CA GLY A 8 -0.96 -9.69 11.41
C GLY A 8 -0.54 -9.23 10.01
N ILE A 9 -0.77 -7.95 9.69
CA ILE A 9 -0.37 -7.36 8.39
C ILE A 9 1.15 -7.38 8.23
N THR A 10 1.89 -7.06 9.30
CA THR A 10 3.36 -7.09 9.27
C THR A 10 3.90 -8.51 9.10
N LEU A 11 3.30 -9.50 9.77
CA LEU A 11 3.70 -10.90 9.66
C LEU A 11 3.41 -11.47 8.26
N LEU A 12 2.26 -11.13 7.68
CA LEU A 12 1.92 -11.48 6.31
C LEU A 12 2.86 -10.81 5.29
N ALA A 13 3.13 -9.52 5.45
CA ALA A 13 4.04 -8.80 4.56
C ALA A 13 5.47 -9.38 4.64
N ALA A 14 5.94 -9.72 5.85
CA ALA A 14 7.22 -10.38 6.05
C ALA A 14 7.25 -11.78 5.42
N ALA A 15 6.17 -12.56 5.54
CA ALA A 15 6.07 -13.88 4.92
C ALA A 15 6.12 -13.80 3.39
N VAL A 16 5.35 -12.89 2.78
CA VAL A 16 5.39 -12.63 1.32
C VAL A 16 6.77 -12.20 0.91
N PHE A 17 7.37 -11.24 1.62
CA PHE A 17 8.71 -10.75 1.32
C PHE A 17 9.73 -11.87 1.37
N LEU A 18 9.77 -12.66 2.45
CA LEU A 18 10.75 -13.76 2.60
C LEU A 18 10.56 -14.88 1.57
N TRP A 19 9.32 -15.18 1.20
CA TRP A 19 9.02 -16.22 0.20
C TRP A 19 9.42 -15.80 -1.21
N ASP A 20 9.08 -14.58 -1.60
CA ASP A 20 9.34 -14.07 -2.95
C ASP A 20 10.77 -13.52 -3.10
N TRP A 21 11.42 -13.05 -2.02
CA TRP A 21 12.78 -12.50 -2.06
C TRP A 21 13.81 -13.39 -2.78
N PRO A 22 13.93 -14.71 -2.52
CA PRO A 22 14.89 -15.57 -3.24
C PRO A 22 14.58 -15.71 -4.74
N ARG A 23 13.33 -15.48 -5.16
CA ARG A 23 12.94 -15.44 -6.57
C ARG A 23 13.40 -14.15 -7.23
N TRP A 24 13.25 -13.02 -6.55
CA TRP A 24 13.64 -11.68 -7.04
C TRP A 24 15.12 -11.35 -6.83
N SER A 25 15.84 -12.05 -5.94
CA SER A 25 17.27 -11.80 -5.68
C SER A 25 18.16 -12.17 -6.87
N ARG A 26 17.65 -13.00 -7.79
CA ARG A 26 18.33 -13.37 -9.05
C ARG A 26 18.16 -12.33 -10.15
N MET A 27 17.30 -11.34 -9.95
CA MET A 27 17.00 -10.29 -10.92
C MET A 27 17.89 -9.06 -10.73
N PRO A 28 17.96 -8.16 -11.76
CA PRO A 28 18.69 -6.90 -11.66
C PRO A 28 18.28 -6.08 -10.43
N PRO A 29 19.20 -5.31 -9.83
CA PRO A 29 18.96 -4.56 -8.59
C PRO A 29 17.78 -3.57 -8.70
N LYS A 30 17.48 -3.06 -9.90
CA LYS A 30 16.29 -2.24 -10.16
C LYS A 30 14.97 -2.99 -9.92
N GLN A 31 14.87 -4.25 -10.35
CA GLN A 31 13.66 -5.06 -10.16
C GLN A 31 13.51 -5.46 -8.68
N ARG A 32 14.63 -5.74 -8.00
CA ARG A 32 14.64 -5.97 -6.55
C ARG A 32 14.16 -4.75 -5.76
N ALA A 33 14.59 -3.55 -6.17
CA ALA A 33 14.14 -2.31 -5.57
C ALA A 33 12.65 -2.05 -5.81
N ALA A 34 12.15 -2.33 -7.02
CA ALA A 34 10.72 -2.20 -7.33
C ALA A 34 9.87 -3.16 -6.47
N PHE A 35 10.29 -4.42 -6.32
CA PHE A 35 9.63 -5.38 -5.43
C PHE A 35 9.58 -4.87 -3.99
N ALA A 36 10.73 -4.48 -3.43
CA ALA A 36 10.81 -3.97 -2.05
C ALA A 36 9.94 -2.71 -1.85
N ALA A 37 9.95 -1.78 -2.81
CA ALA A 37 9.14 -0.57 -2.78
C ALA A 37 7.63 -0.90 -2.83
N MET A 38 7.21 -1.81 -3.71
CA MET A 38 5.81 -2.22 -3.79
C MET A 38 5.34 -2.93 -2.53
N THR A 39 6.16 -3.83 -1.97
CA THR A 39 5.84 -4.49 -0.69
C THR A 39 5.74 -3.47 0.45
N ALA A 40 6.67 -2.51 0.53
CA ALA A 40 6.64 -1.47 1.55
C ALA A 40 5.41 -0.55 1.42
N LEU A 41 5.03 -0.17 0.20
CA LEU A 41 3.83 0.63 -0.07
C LEU A 41 2.55 -0.13 0.32
N GLY A 42 2.43 -1.40 -0.10
CA GLY A 42 1.28 -2.23 0.24
C GLY A 42 1.16 -2.47 1.76
N TRP A 43 2.28 -2.74 2.42
CA TRP A 43 2.33 -2.88 3.88
C TRP A 43 1.92 -1.56 4.57
N GLY A 44 2.50 -0.44 4.16
CA GLY A 44 2.17 0.88 4.71
C GLY A 44 0.68 1.23 4.57
N LEU A 45 0.10 0.99 3.39
CA LEU A 45 -1.34 1.17 3.15
C LEU A 45 -2.18 0.26 4.04
N GLY A 46 -1.83 -1.02 4.14
CA GLY A 46 -2.54 -1.98 4.99
C GLY A 46 -2.51 -1.57 6.47
N VAL A 47 -1.35 -1.16 6.96
CA VAL A 47 -1.20 -0.65 8.33
C VAL A 47 -2.06 0.60 8.52
N TRP A 48 -2.04 1.55 7.57
CA TRP A 48 -2.82 2.78 7.67
C TRP A 48 -4.33 2.51 7.73
N LEU A 49 -4.83 1.62 6.87
CA LEU A 49 -6.22 1.14 6.86
C LEU A 49 -6.64 0.48 8.19
N ALA A 50 -5.73 -0.22 8.85
CA ALA A 50 -6.01 -0.83 10.15
C ALA A 50 -6.21 0.21 11.27
N PHE A 51 -5.63 1.41 11.14
CA PHE A 51 -5.80 2.50 12.09
C PHE A 51 -7.00 3.40 11.75
N ASP A 52 -7.17 3.74 10.48
CA ASP A 52 -8.27 4.54 9.96
C ASP A 52 -8.91 3.89 8.71
N PRO A 53 -10.00 3.12 8.90
CA PRO A 53 -10.69 2.47 7.79
C PRO A 53 -11.53 3.45 6.95
N LYS A 54 -11.58 4.75 7.29
CA LYS A 54 -12.28 5.79 6.51
C LYS A 54 -11.39 6.52 5.53
N LEU A 55 -10.19 6.00 5.26
CA LEU A 55 -9.32 6.51 4.21
C LEU A 55 -10.12 6.66 2.90
N PRO A 56 -10.10 7.85 2.26
CA PRO A 56 -10.82 8.06 1.03
C PRO A 56 -10.31 7.07 0.00
N GLY A 57 -11.23 6.28 -0.56
CA GLY A 57 -10.90 5.35 -1.63
C GLY A 57 -10.33 6.09 -2.84
N PRO A 58 -9.69 5.38 -3.78
CA PRO A 58 -9.13 5.98 -4.98
C PRO A 58 -10.16 6.84 -5.75
N THR A 59 -11.42 6.42 -5.76
CA THR A 59 -12.52 7.19 -6.35
C THR A 59 -12.78 8.50 -5.61
N GLN A 60 -12.80 8.47 -4.27
CA GLN A 60 -12.99 9.67 -3.43
C GLN A 60 -11.78 10.60 -3.49
N LEU A 61 -10.57 10.07 -3.69
CA LEU A 61 -9.38 10.87 -3.97
C LEU A 61 -9.51 11.59 -5.31
N ILE A 62 -9.95 10.90 -6.36
CA ILE A 62 -10.23 11.55 -7.65
C ILE A 62 -11.30 12.63 -7.48
N ASP A 63 -12.41 12.33 -6.81
CA ASP A 63 -13.45 13.33 -6.56
C ASP A 63 -12.89 14.56 -5.82
N SER A 64 -12.00 14.37 -4.84
CA SER A 64 -11.37 15.49 -4.11
C SER A 64 -10.42 16.33 -4.97
N ILE A 65 -9.67 15.70 -5.89
CA ILE A 65 -8.76 16.39 -6.81
C ILE A 65 -9.55 17.17 -7.86
N PHE A 66 -10.63 16.59 -8.37
CA PHE A 66 -11.44 17.15 -9.45
C PHE A 66 -12.64 17.98 -8.95
N ALA A 67 -12.87 18.07 -7.64
CA ALA A 67 -13.94 18.89 -7.05
C ALA A 67 -13.90 20.35 -7.51
N ALA A 68 -12.68 20.92 -7.65
CA ALA A 68 -12.50 22.28 -8.15
C ALA A 68 -12.90 22.44 -9.62
N LEU A 69 -12.59 21.44 -10.46
CA LEU A 69 -12.95 21.42 -11.88
C LEU A 69 -14.47 21.29 -12.09
N GLY A 70 -15.12 20.43 -11.29
CA GLY A 70 -16.58 20.32 -11.30
C GLY A 70 -17.28 21.64 -10.97
N LYS A 71 -16.75 22.40 -10.01
CA LYS A 71 -17.30 23.70 -9.58
C LYS A 71 -17.10 24.84 -10.59
N THR A 72 -16.16 24.70 -11.53
CA THR A 72 -15.90 25.70 -12.60
C THR A 72 -16.63 25.38 -13.91
N LEU A 73 -17.18 24.17 -14.04
CA LEU A 73 -17.89 23.69 -15.23
C LEU A 73 -19.42 23.71 -15.07
N GLU A 74 -19.93 23.91 -13.85
CA GLU A 74 -21.30 24.41 -13.57
C GLU A 74 -21.39 25.93 -13.80
#